data_AF-A0A2M7VA83-F1
#
_entry.id   AF-A0A2M7VA83-F1
#
_cell.length_a   1.000
_cell.length_b   1.000
_cell.length_c   1.000
_cell.angle_alpha   90.00
_cell.angle_beta   90.00
_cell.angle_gamma   90.00
#
_symmetry.space_group_name_H-M   'P 1'
#
loop_
_entity.id
_entity.type
_entity.pdbx_description
1 polymer ?
#
loop_
_entity_poly.entity_id
_entity_poly.type
_entity_poly.pdbx_seq_one_letter_code
_entity_poly.pdbx_strand_id
1 'polypeptide(L)'
;MNKFSKIILTLIFSVIILSPSLSLAQTNTSTKSTKDSALEQLHAGANGAGLQEQSSDPRIIASRIIKTFLSLLGTMSIFLFVYAGYLLITSHGESEKVTKARKIMTGAVIGMLLILLSFSITNFVGNKLQESINQTSN
;
A
#
# COMPACT_ATOMS: atom_id res chain seq x y z
N MET A 1 -15.27 27.24 2.70
CA MET A 1 -14.19 26.22 2.78
C MET A 1 -12.99 26.85 3.46
N ASN A 2 -12.81 26.51 4.74
CA ASN A 2 -11.91 27.22 5.65
C ASN A 2 -10.47 27.01 5.18
N LYS A 3 -9.64 28.07 5.17
CA LYS A 3 -8.31 28.09 4.52
C LYS A 3 -7.39 26.94 4.94
N PHE A 4 -7.56 26.44 6.16
CA PHE A 4 -6.84 25.30 6.72
C PHE A 4 -7.12 23.96 6.01
N SER A 5 -8.37 23.73 5.61
CA SER A 5 -8.78 22.53 4.88
C SER A 5 -8.20 22.49 3.46
N LYS A 6 -8.01 23.66 2.84
CA LYS A 6 -7.33 23.77 1.54
C LYS A 6 -5.84 23.48 1.66
N ILE A 7 -5.17 24.00 2.68
CA ILE A 7 -3.73 23.75 2.93
C ILE A 7 -3.44 22.25 3.10
N ILE A 8 -4.25 21.54 3.87
CA ILE A 8 -4.11 20.09 4.09
C ILE A 8 -4.35 19.31 2.80
N LEU A 9 -5.35 19.70 2.00
CA LEU A 9 -5.64 19.06 0.72
C LEU A 9 -4.51 19.28 -0.30
N THR A 10 -3.95 20.50 -0.37
CA THR A 10 -2.82 20.82 -1.27
C THR A 10 -1.54 20.11 -0.83
N LEU A 11 -1.30 19.94 0.47
CA LEU A 11 -0.15 19.23 1.00
C LEU A 11 -0.24 17.72 0.70
N ILE A 12 -1.42 17.11 0.86
CA ILE A 12 -1.65 15.71 0.49
C ILE A 12 -1.51 15.49 -1.02
N PHE A 13 -2.03 16.40 -1.85
CA PHE A 13 -1.89 16.32 -3.30
C PHE A 13 -0.43 16.49 -3.76
N SER A 14 0.32 17.40 -3.13
CA SER A 14 1.75 17.58 -3.40
C SER A 14 2.59 16.40 -2.94
N VAL A 15 2.25 15.78 -1.80
CA VAL A 15 2.91 14.56 -1.33
C VAL A 15 2.63 13.41 -2.28
N ILE A 16 1.39 13.23 -2.76
CA ILE A 16 1.02 12.17 -3.72
C ILE A 16 1.76 12.29 -5.06
N ILE A 17 2.00 13.52 -5.54
CA ILE A 17 2.72 13.75 -6.81
C ILE A 17 4.24 13.54 -6.67
N LEU A 18 4.81 13.78 -5.47
CA LEU A 18 6.25 13.62 -5.22
C LEU A 18 6.63 12.25 -4.63
N SER A 19 5.68 11.50 -4.07
CA SER A 19 5.89 10.19 -3.44
C SER A 19 6.00 8.96 -4.36
N PRO A 20 5.89 8.99 -5.71
CA PRO A 20 6.33 7.85 -6.51
C PRO A 20 7.81 7.49 -6.29
N SER A 21 8.60 8.40 -5.69
CA SER A 21 10.04 8.22 -5.46
C SER A 21 10.43 7.48 -4.17
N LEU A 22 9.50 7.24 -3.22
CA LEU A 22 9.86 6.68 -1.89
C LEU A 22 9.47 5.20 -1.68
N SER A 23 8.78 4.57 -2.63
CA SER A 23 8.34 3.16 -2.50
C SER A 23 9.32 2.13 -3.09
N LEU A 24 10.63 2.39 -3.08
CA LEU A 24 11.66 1.47 -3.60
C LEU A 24 12.92 1.35 -2.72
N ALA A 25 12.90 1.81 -1.47
CA ALA A 25 14.10 1.80 -0.61
C ALA A 25 14.39 0.46 0.11
N GLN A 26 13.84 -0.67 -0.34
CA GLN A 26 14.16 -1.98 0.24
C GLN A 26 14.76 -2.92 -0.80
N THR A 27 16.02 -2.70 -1.15
CA THR A 27 16.87 -3.76 -1.70
C THR A 27 17.88 -4.14 -0.62
N ASN A 28 17.70 -5.32 -0.03
CA ASN A 28 18.70 -5.93 0.82
C ASN A 28 20.01 -6.05 0.02
N THR A 29 21.08 -5.62 0.68
CA THR A 29 22.49 -5.72 0.30
C THR A 29 22.82 -6.98 -0.50
N SER A 30 23.11 -6.82 -1.79
CA SER A 30 24.07 -7.63 -2.53
C SER A 30 24.40 -6.87 -3.81
N THR A 31 25.64 -6.41 -3.89
CA THR A 31 26.30 -5.75 -5.01
C THR A 31 25.73 -6.15 -6.39
N LYS A 32 24.78 -5.37 -6.92
CA LYS A 32 24.36 -5.45 -8.32
C LYS A 32 24.53 -4.07 -8.95
N SER A 33 25.05 -4.08 -10.17
CA SER A 33 25.56 -2.91 -10.88
C SER A 33 24.51 -1.80 -10.97
N THR A 34 24.91 -0.54 -11.03
CA THR A 34 24.03 0.64 -11.21
C THR A 34 23.06 0.48 -12.39
N LYS A 35 23.42 -0.34 -13.38
CA LYS A 35 22.57 -0.72 -14.51
C LYS A 35 21.41 -1.67 -14.10
N ASP A 36 21.65 -2.61 -13.20
CA ASP A 36 20.63 -3.54 -12.71
C ASP A 36 19.60 -2.80 -11.84
N SER A 37 20.05 -1.86 -10.98
CA SER A 37 19.14 -1.03 -10.20
C SER A 37 18.31 -0.08 -11.06
N ALA A 38 18.89 0.44 -12.16
CA ALA A 38 18.16 1.27 -13.12
C ALA A 38 17.13 0.45 -13.92
N LEU A 39 17.48 -0.77 -14.31
CA LEU A 39 16.56 -1.70 -14.97
C LEU A 39 15.44 -2.16 -14.02
N GLU A 40 15.74 -2.37 -12.74
CA GLU A 40 14.75 -2.73 -11.72
C GLU A 40 13.76 -1.59 -11.44
N GLN A 41 14.24 -0.34 -11.34
CA GLN A 41 13.39 0.85 -11.24
C GLN A 41 12.54 1.06 -12.50
N LEU A 42 13.11 0.79 -13.68
CA LEU A 42 12.37 0.84 -14.94
C LEU A 42 11.31 -0.27 -15.01
N HIS A 43 11.60 -1.48 -14.52
CA HIS A 43 10.64 -2.58 -14.44
C HIS A 43 9.55 -2.31 -13.40
N ALA A 44 9.88 -1.72 -12.24
CA ALA A 44 8.91 -1.29 -11.24
C ALA A 44 7.98 -0.19 -11.78
N GLY A 45 8.54 0.79 -12.52
CA GLY A 45 7.80 1.82 -13.23
C GLY A 45 6.92 1.26 -14.36
N ALA A 46 7.43 0.31 -15.15
CA ALA A 46 6.68 -0.37 -16.20
C ALA A 46 5.56 -1.27 -15.63
N ASN A 47 5.77 -1.87 -14.46
CA ASN A 47 4.75 -2.64 -13.74
C ASN A 47 3.63 -1.74 -13.18
N GLY A 48 3.98 -0.54 -12.68
CA GLY A 48 3.01 0.48 -12.27
C GLY A 48 2.27 1.13 -13.45
N ALA A 49 2.94 1.27 -14.59
CA ALA A 49 2.39 1.83 -15.83
C ALA A 49 1.65 0.80 -16.71
N GLY A 50 1.64 -0.47 -16.32
CA GLY A 50 0.91 -1.52 -17.00
C GLY A 50 1.53 -2.01 -18.32
N LEU A 51 2.77 -1.64 -18.64
CA LEU A 51 3.41 -1.88 -19.95
C LEU A 51 4.00 -3.29 -20.11
N GLN A 52 4.05 -4.09 -19.05
CA GLN A 52 4.38 -5.53 -19.14
C GLN A 52 3.11 -6.34 -19.42
N GLU A 53 2.51 -6.12 -20.59
CA GLU A 53 1.48 -7.00 -21.15
C GLU A 53 2.16 -7.97 -22.11
N GLN A 54 2.78 -9.02 -21.57
CA GLN A 54 3.00 -10.22 -22.37
C GLN A 54 2.84 -11.46 -21.50
N SER A 55 1.58 -11.79 -21.22
CA SER A 55 1.04 -13.14 -21.36
C SER A 55 -0.40 -13.14 -20.83
N SER A 56 -1.31 -13.71 -21.61
CA SER A 56 -2.73 -13.92 -21.31
C SER A 56 -2.95 -14.91 -20.15
N ASP A 57 -2.20 -14.76 -19.07
CA ASP A 57 -2.24 -15.61 -17.90
C ASP A 57 -3.20 -14.97 -16.87
N PRO A 58 -4.36 -15.59 -16.59
CA PRO A 58 -5.37 -15.02 -15.70
C PRO A 58 -4.83 -14.64 -14.32
N ARG A 59 -3.75 -15.30 -13.88
CA ARG A 59 -3.05 -15.02 -12.63
C ARG A 59 -2.42 -13.63 -12.60
N ILE A 60 -1.83 -13.17 -13.70
CA ILE A 60 -1.18 -11.86 -13.77
C ILE A 60 -2.22 -10.75 -13.75
N ILE A 61 -3.31 -10.91 -14.51
CA ILE A 61 -4.44 -9.97 -14.54
C ILE A 61 -5.06 -9.85 -13.15
N ALA A 62 -5.33 -10.97 -12.48
CA ALA A 62 -5.83 -10.97 -11.11
C ALA A 62 -4.87 -10.25 -10.14
N SER A 63 -3.56 -10.50 -10.26
CA SER A 63 -2.56 -9.87 -9.40
C SER A 63 -2.48 -8.34 -9.60
N ARG A 64 -2.64 -7.85 -10.84
CA ARG A 64 -2.66 -6.41 -11.14
C ARG A 64 -3.90 -5.75 -10.53
N ILE A 65 -5.07 -6.36 -10.71
CA ILE A 65 -6.33 -5.87 -10.13
C ILE A 65 -6.21 -5.78 -8.61
N ILE A 66 -5.74 -6.85 -7.95
CA ILE A 66 -5.55 -6.89 -6.50
C ILE A 66 -4.61 -5.77 -6.04
N LYS A 67 -3.46 -5.57 -6.71
CA LYS A 67 -2.50 -4.52 -6.37
C LYS A 67 -3.10 -3.11 -6.51
N THR A 68 -3.83 -2.85 -7.59
CA THR A 68 -4.52 -1.57 -7.78
C THR A 68 -5.54 -1.32 -6.67
N PHE A 69 -6.38 -2.31 -6.34
CA PHE A 69 -7.34 -2.19 -5.24
C PHE A 69 -6.65 -2.02 -3.87
N LEU A 70 -5.55 -2.75 -3.61
CA LEU A 70 -4.78 -2.62 -2.37
C LEU A 70 -4.20 -1.20 -2.21
N SER A 71 -3.70 -0.60 -3.29
CA SER A 71 -3.17 0.77 -3.25
C SER A 71 -4.26 1.81 -2.90
N LEU A 72 -5.46 1.64 -3.45
CA LEU A 72 -6.59 2.51 -3.17
C LEU A 72 -7.11 2.33 -1.74
N LEU A 73 -7.23 1.08 -1.28
CA LEU A 73 -7.65 0.75 0.09
C LEU A 73 -6.65 1.24 1.13
N GLY A 74 -5.35 1.06 0.88
CA GLY A 74 -4.28 1.54 1.77
C GLY A 74 -4.31 3.06 1.93
N THR A 75 -4.49 3.78 0.82
CA THR A 75 -4.65 5.23 0.83
C THR A 75 -5.87 5.64 1.65
N MET A 76 -7.04 5.02 1.40
CA MET A 76 -8.25 5.30 2.17
C MET A 76 -8.11 5.00 3.67
N SER A 77 -7.41 3.92 4.03
CA SER A 77 -7.14 3.58 5.42
C SER A 77 -6.37 4.71 6.13
N ILE A 78 -5.34 5.27 5.47
CA ILE A 78 -4.60 6.44 5.97
C ILE A 78 -5.53 7.64 6.20
N PHE A 79 -6.44 7.92 5.28
CA PHE A 79 -7.40 9.03 5.44
C PHE A 79 -8.29 8.85 6.68
N LEU A 80 -8.76 7.62 6.94
CA LEU A 80 -9.54 7.32 8.14
C LEU A 80 -8.71 7.52 9.43
N PHE A 81 -7.44 7.13 9.43
CA PHE A 81 -6.54 7.37 10.56
C PHE A 81 -6.36 8.86 10.84
N VAL A 82 -6.15 9.68 9.80
CA VAL A 82 -6.02 11.14 9.94
C VAL A 82 -7.32 11.75 10.48
N TYR A 83 -8.48 11.33 9.97
CA TYR A 83 -9.78 11.81 10.46
C TYR A 83 -10.02 11.43 11.92
N ALA A 84 -9.73 10.19 12.31
CA ALA A 84 -9.85 9.73 13.69
C ALA A 84 -8.89 10.47 14.63
N GLY A 85 -7.65 10.70 14.20
CA GLY A 85 -6.65 11.47 14.94
C GLY A 85 -7.07 12.93 15.13
N TYR A 86 -7.58 13.57 14.08
CA TYR A 86 -8.12 14.93 14.17
C TYR A 86 -9.29 15.00 15.16
N LEU A 87 -10.24 14.06 15.07
CA LEU A 87 -11.38 13.98 15.99
C LEU A 87 -10.91 13.81 17.45
N LEU A 88 -9.88 13.00 17.68
CA LEU A 88 -9.34 12.76 19.01
C LEU A 88 -8.70 14.03 19.61
N ILE A 89 -7.92 14.76 18.81
CA ILE A 89 -7.26 16.00 19.26
C ILE A 89 -8.28 17.13 19.47
N THR A 90 -9.29 17.26 18.59
CA THR A 90 -10.30 18.32 18.70
C THR A 90 -11.38 18.06 19.76
N SER A 91 -11.33 16.92 20.47
CA SER A 91 -12.36 16.55 21.44
C SER A 91 -12.37 17.43 22.70
N HIS A 92 -11.30 18.17 23.01
CA HIS A 92 -11.21 19.09 24.17
C HIS A 92 -11.66 18.48 25.51
N GLY A 93 -11.55 17.15 25.68
CA GLY A 93 -11.98 16.44 26.90
C GLY A 93 -13.44 16.00 26.92
N GLU A 94 -14.22 16.26 25.87
CA GLU A 94 -15.58 15.73 25.73
C GLU A 94 -15.51 14.22 25.44
N SER A 95 -16.16 13.42 26.30
CA SER A 95 -16.01 11.96 26.34
C SER A 95 -16.68 11.24 25.16
N GLU A 96 -17.76 11.79 24.61
CA GLU A 96 -18.48 11.25 23.45
C GLU A 96 -17.60 11.27 22.19
N LYS A 97 -16.91 12.39 21.93
CA LYS A 97 -16.01 12.57 20.79
C LYS A 97 -14.75 11.71 20.91
N VAL A 98 -14.19 11.59 22.11
CA VAL A 98 -13.06 10.68 22.36
C VAL A 98 -13.47 9.22 22.12
N THR A 99 -14.63 8.81 22.62
CA THR A 99 -15.15 7.45 22.43
C THR A 99 -15.40 7.16 20.94
N LYS A 100 -15.97 8.12 20.22
CA LYS A 100 -16.18 8.02 18.77
C LYS A 100 -14.87 7.91 18.01
N ALA A 101 -13.87 8.73 18.34
CA ALA A 101 -12.54 8.67 17.73
C ALA A 101 -11.85 7.33 17.97
N ARG A 102 -11.92 6.80 19.20
CA ARG A 102 -11.38 5.48 19.56
C ARG A 102 -12.02 4.36 18.76
N LYS A 103 -13.35 4.38 18.60
CA LYS A 103 -14.08 3.39 17.80
C LYS A 103 -13.67 3.38 16.33
N ILE A 104 -13.44 4.57 15.76
CA ILE A 104 -12.98 4.70 14.37
C ILE A 104 -11.52 4.19 14.26
N MET A 105 -10.66 4.57 15.20
CA MET A 105 -9.26 4.11 15.23
C MET A 105 -9.16 2.60 15.34
N THR A 106 -9.89 1.95 16.26
CA THR A 106 -9.86 0.50 16.40
C THR A 106 -10.38 -0.20 15.15
N GLY A 107 -11.47 0.29 14.56
CA GLY A 107 -11.98 -0.21 13.27
C GLY A 107 -10.96 -0.10 12.13
N ALA A 108 -10.26 1.03 12.03
CA ALA A 108 -9.22 1.26 11.03
C ALA A 108 -8.00 0.33 11.23
N VAL A 109 -7.56 0.14 12.48
CA VAL A 109 -6.46 -0.78 12.82
C VAL A 109 -6.81 -2.21 12.44
N ILE A 110 -8.03 -2.66 12.76
CA ILE A 110 -8.49 -4.02 12.44
C ILE A 110 -8.54 -4.23 10.93
N GLY A 111 -9.08 -3.25 10.18
CA GLY A 111 -9.10 -3.30 8.72
C GLY A 111 -7.69 -3.38 8.11
N MET A 112 -6.75 -2.56 8.61
CA MET A 112 -5.35 -2.61 8.19
C MET A 112 -4.73 -3.98 8.47
N LEU A 113 -4.96 -4.53 9.67
CA LEU A 113 -4.45 -5.84 10.05
C LEU A 113 -4.95 -6.95 9.12
N LEU A 114 -6.23 -6.93 8.77
CA LEU A 114 -6.84 -7.92 7.88
C LEU A 114 -6.24 -7.90 6.47
N ILE A 115 -5.99 -6.71 5.92
CA ILE A 115 -5.36 -6.56 4.60
C ILE A 115 -3.94 -7.13 4.62
N LEU A 116 -3.15 -6.80 5.64
CA LEU A 116 -1.79 -7.30 5.80
C LEU A 116 -1.76 -8.83 5.97
N LEU A 117 -2.67 -9.37 6.79
CA LEU A 117 -2.80 -10.81 7.01
C LEU A 117 -3.19 -11.54 5.73
N SER A 118 -4.18 -11.04 4.99
CA SER A 118 -4.62 -11.63 3.72
C SER A 118 -3.46 -11.71 2.73
N PHE A 119 -2.73 -10.62 2.53
CA PHE A 119 -1.60 -10.59 1.62
C PHE A 119 -0.48 -11.54 2.07
N SER A 120 -0.16 -11.55 3.37
CA SER A 120 0.87 -12.43 3.93
C SER A 120 0.56 -13.91 3.68
N ILE A 121 -0.69 -14.33 3.94
CA ILE A 121 -1.14 -15.70 3.73
C ILE A 121 -1.09 -16.08 2.25
N THR A 122 -1.57 -15.22 1.35
CA THR A 122 -1.55 -15.50 -0.10
C THR A 122 -0.13 -15.71 -0.62
N ASN A 123 0.82 -14.87 -0.21
CA ASN A 123 2.22 -15.04 -0.61
C ASN A 123 2.84 -16.29 0.02
N PHE A 124 2.52 -16.59 1.27
CA PHE A 124 3.02 -17.79 1.94
C PHE A 124 2.59 -19.06 1.18
N VAL A 125 1.30 -19.20 0.87
CA VAL A 125 0.79 -20.36 0.13
C VAL A 125 1.34 -20.40 -1.31
N GLY A 126 1.38 -19.25 -1.99
CA GLY A 126 1.90 -19.16 -3.36
C GLY A 126 3.36 -19.60 -3.45
N ASN A 127 4.21 -19.11 -2.54
CA ASN A 127 5.63 -19.45 -2.50
C ASN A 127 5.84 -20.93 -2.15
N LYS A 128 5.05 -21.48 -1.22
CA LYS A 128 5.13 -22.89 -0.84
C LYS A 128 4.74 -23.84 -1.98
N LEU A 129 3.76 -23.44 -2.80
CA LEU A 129 3.38 -24.20 -3.99
C LEU A 129 4.43 -24.09 -5.12
N GLN A 130 5.04 -22.91 -5.31
CA GLN A 130 6.11 -22.72 -6.29
C GLN A 130 7.37 -23.54 -5.94
N GLU A 131 7.68 -23.64 -4.64
CA GLU A 131 8.82 -24.42 -4.13
C GLU A 131 8.66 -25.91 -4.42
N SER A 132 7.47 -26.48 -4.23
CA SER A 132 7.21 -27.92 -4.47
C SER A 132 7.19 -28.30 -5.95
N ILE A 133 6.67 -27.43 -6.84
CA ILE A 133 6.72 -27.69 -8.29
C ILE A 133 8.14 -27.63 -8.84
N ASN A 134 8.98 -26.72 -8.31
CA ASN A 134 10.37 -26.58 -8.76
C ASN A 134 11.25 -27.71 -8.24
N GLN A 135 10.97 -28.26 -7.05
CA GLN A 135 11.65 -29.44 -6.51
C GLN A 135 11.34 -30.74 -7.28
N THR A 136 10.18 -30.83 -7.93
CA THR A 136 9.80 -32.02 -8.73
C THR A 136 10.44 -32.00 -10.13
N SER A 137 11.00 -30.86 -10.56
CA SER A 137 11.62 -30.67 -11.88
C SER A 137 13.15 -30.84 -11.89
N ASN A 138 13.75 -31.39 -10.82
CA ASN A 138 15.16 -31.81 -10.78
C ASN A 138 15.27 -33.30 -10.48
#